data_AF-A0A811KCH4-F1
#
_entry.id   AF-A0A811KCH4-F1
#
_cell.length_a   1.000
_cell.length_b   1.000
_cell.length_c   1.000
_cell.angle_alpha   90.00
_cell.angle_beta   90.00
_cell.angle_gamma   90.00
#
_symmetry.space_group_name_H-M   'P 1'
#
loop_
_entity.id
_entity.type
_entity.pdbx_description
1 polymer ?
#
loop_
_entity_poly.entity_id
_entity_poly.type
_entity_poly.pdbx_seq_one_letter_code
_entity_poly.pdbx_strand_id
1 'polypeptide(L)'
;MKAEKQEGNLRPVLKLDVFVLSQLGSLPGFPNLIAAYRTPYYKFAVMQLVGLDLNRLRRAMPGKRFTLTTALKICQQTLKRIEALHELGWLCRDIKAPNFAIGLGDKDGVVYMLDFGFARRYRDKHGNHLPPRTDAPLLGTIHYASLASHMNQEQCRRDDLESWLYMSVELCSGPLPWSKLDPMKHHKIICDWKQFIRVHGRESFFSNCPEELDHILSIIDSISYTDRPHYEMIAYQLQKAMDRLNLDPKAPMDWQRDYHVKEKAEFVGDLGQSDAASILMQEAKKQEDAQHRLLDAMRGDEERDVKTAREPPSPERNSFVRMMTSSDDTKTIEY
;
A
#
# COMPACT_ATOMS: atom_id res chain seq x y z
N MET A 1 7.80 -12.00 1.24
CA MET A 1 8.95 -12.68 0.59
C MET A 1 9.07 -12.14 -0.83
N LYS A 2 10.28 -11.75 -1.28
CA LYS A 2 10.55 -11.39 -2.67
C LYS A 2 11.42 -12.50 -3.29
N ALA A 3 11.09 -12.96 -4.48
CA ALA A 3 11.81 -14.05 -5.14
C ALA A 3 12.08 -13.71 -6.61
N GLU A 4 13.25 -14.13 -7.10
CA GLU A 4 13.69 -13.93 -8.48
C GLU A 4 14.21 -15.25 -9.06
N LYS A 5 13.83 -15.57 -10.29
CA LYS A 5 14.47 -16.64 -11.07
C LYS A 5 15.93 -16.29 -11.33
N GLN A 6 16.79 -17.31 -11.38
CA GLN A 6 18.20 -17.13 -11.72
C GLN A 6 18.44 -17.12 -13.22
N GLU A 7 17.74 -17.96 -13.97
CA GLU A 7 17.81 -18.01 -15.42
C GLU A 7 16.67 -17.23 -16.06
N GLY A 8 16.97 -16.54 -17.17
CA GLY A 8 15.99 -15.75 -17.92
C GLY A 8 15.51 -14.47 -17.24
N ASN A 9 16.04 -14.13 -16.06
CA ASN A 9 15.72 -12.86 -15.41
C ASN A 9 16.50 -11.72 -16.06
N LEU A 10 15.79 -10.90 -16.84
CA LEU A 10 16.35 -9.75 -17.56
C LEU A 10 16.81 -8.64 -16.61
N ARG A 11 16.35 -8.64 -15.35
CA ARG A 11 16.67 -7.59 -14.38
C ARG A 11 16.78 -8.13 -12.94
N PRO A 12 17.88 -8.82 -12.61
CA PRO A 12 18.07 -9.38 -11.27
C PRO A 12 18.49 -8.30 -10.27
N VAL A 13 17.58 -7.86 -9.40
CA VAL A 13 17.78 -6.73 -8.47
C VAL A 13 17.67 -7.14 -7.00
N LEU A 14 17.24 -8.37 -6.69
CA LEU A 14 17.07 -8.82 -5.31
C LEU A 14 18.37 -8.75 -4.48
N LYS A 15 19.53 -8.95 -5.12
CA LYS A 15 20.82 -8.78 -4.43
C LYS A 15 21.01 -7.34 -3.95
N LEU A 16 20.56 -6.37 -4.74
CA LEU A 16 20.62 -4.96 -4.38
C LEU A 16 19.63 -4.65 -3.25
N ASP A 17 18.40 -5.16 -3.31
CA ASP A 17 17.42 -5.04 -2.21
C ASP A 17 17.99 -5.55 -0.89
N VAL A 18 18.52 -6.78 -0.90
CA VAL A 18 19.14 -7.41 0.27
C VAL A 18 20.31 -6.59 0.80
N PHE A 19 21.14 -6.04 -0.09
CA PHE A 19 22.31 -5.26 0.31
C PHE A 19 21.93 -3.90 0.90
N VAL A 20 20.95 -3.20 0.33
CA VAL A 20 20.49 -1.92 0.86
C VAL A 20 19.76 -2.14 2.19
N LEU A 21 18.88 -3.13 2.27
CA LEU A 21 18.18 -3.49 3.52
C LEU A 21 19.14 -3.90 4.64
N SER A 22 20.19 -4.65 4.33
CA SER A 22 21.18 -5.03 5.37
C SER A 22 21.95 -3.84 5.93
N GLN A 23 22.15 -2.79 5.13
CA GLN A 23 22.77 -1.53 5.59
C GLN A 23 21.80 -0.64 6.38
N LEU A 24 20.51 -0.66 6.02
CA LEU A 24 19.45 0.03 6.76
C LEU A 24 19.20 -0.60 8.13
N GLY A 25 19.44 -1.91 8.28
CA GLY A 25 19.34 -2.61 9.55
C GLY A 25 17.95 -2.46 10.18
N SER A 26 17.91 -1.97 11.42
CA SER A 26 16.67 -1.75 12.18
C SER A 26 16.20 -0.30 12.19
N LEU A 27 16.63 0.51 11.22
CA LEU A 27 16.19 1.91 11.13
C LEU A 27 14.66 2.00 11.01
N PRO A 28 14.00 2.95 11.72
CA PRO A 28 12.55 3.07 11.68
C PRO A 28 11.98 3.28 10.28
N GLY A 29 10.94 2.51 9.94
CA GLY A 29 10.25 2.59 8.65
C GLY A 29 11.03 1.97 7.48
N PHE A 30 11.85 0.97 7.77
CA PHE A 30 12.37 0.03 6.79
C PHE A 30 12.05 -1.40 7.25
N PRO A 31 11.65 -2.32 6.36
CA PRO A 31 11.39 -3.70 6.75
C PRO A 31 12.66 -4.40 7.22
N ASN A 32 12.59 -5.08 8.35
CA ASN A 32 13.72 -5.91 8.80
C ASN A 32 13.98 -7.04 7.80
N LEU A 33 15.23 -7.20 7.36
CA LEU A 33 15.65 -8.38 6.61
C LEU A 33 15.75 -9.57 7.58
N ILE A 34 14.98 -10.62 7.33
CA ILE A 34 14.96 -11.83 8.15
C ILE A 34 15.98 -12.84 7.62
N ALA A 35 15.96 -13.08 6.31
CA ALA A 35 16.89 -14.00 5.67
C ALA A 35 17.00 -13.76 4.17
N ALA A 36 18.12 -14.18 3.58
CA ALA A 36 18.32 -14.19 2.14
C ALA A 36 18.97 -15.51 1.72
N TYR A 37 18.40 -16.15 0.70
CA TYR A 37 18.82 -17.47 0.25
C TYR A 37 18.96 -17.53 -1.27
N ARG A 38 19.74 -18.51 -1.70
CA ARG A 38 19.99 -18.82 -3.10
C ARG A 38 19.88 -20.33 -3.29
N THR A 39 19.07 -20.76 -4.25
CA THR A 39 19.00 -22.16 -4.72
C THR A 39 19.67 -22.26 -6.10
N PRO A 40 19.62 -23.38 -6.85
CA PRO A 40 20.01 -23.36 -8.27
C PRO A 40 19.07 -22.53 -9.14
N TYR A 41 17.77 -22.49 -8.81
CA TYR A 41 16.73 -21.92 -9.68
C TYR A 41 16.28 -20.51 -9.27
N TYR A 42 16.33 -20.19 -7.98
CA TYR A 42 15.78 -18.95 -7.43
C TYR A 42 16.73 -18.28 -6.45
N LYS A 43 16.60 -16.96 -6.31
CA LYS A 43 17.06 -16.20 -5.15
C LYS A 43 15.82 -15.70 -4.43
N PHE A 44 15.81 -15.71 -3.11
CA PHE A 44 14.69 -15.16 -2.35
C PHE A 44 15.16 -14.44 -1.09
N ALA A 45 14.42 -13.39 -0.71
CA ALA A 45 14.60 -12.65 0.52
C ALA A 45 13.30 -12.69 1.33
N VAL A 46 13.46 -13.04 2.60
CA VAL A 46 12.42 -12.98 3.63
C VAL A 46 12.67 -11.71 4.42
N MET A 47 11.65 -10.87 4.51
CA MET A 47 11.68 -9.59 5.20
C MET A 47 10.37 -9.41 5.98
N GLN A 48 10.37 -8.49 6.93
CA GLN A 48 9.18 -8.12 7.70
C GLN A 48 7.99 -7.89 6.79
N LEU A 49 6.86 -8.53 7.12
CA LEU A 49 5.59 -8.26 6.47
C LEU A 49 5.07 -6.89 6.90
N VAL A 50 4.67 -6.09 5.93
CA VAL A 50 4.03 -4.78 6.10
C VAL A 50 2.62 -4.84 5.49
N GLY A 51 1.81 -3.83 5.77
CA GLY A 51 0.44 -3.72 5.27
C GLY A 51 0.36 -3.16 3.84
N LEU A 52 -0.79 -2.58 3.55
CA LEU A 52 -1.12 -2.02 2.23
C LEU A 52 -0.17 -0.89 1.82
N ASP A 53 0.12 -0.82 0.52
CA ASP A 53 0.85 0.31 -0.05
C ASP A 53 0.00 1.59 -0.09
N LEU A 54 0.67 2.73 -0.09
CA LEU A 54 0.01 4.04 -0.05
C LEU A 54 -0.83 4.32 -1.30
N ASN A 55 -0.52 3.71 -2.44
CA ASN A 55 -1.30 3.91 -3.66
C ASN A 55 -2.64 3.20 -3.59
N ARG A 56 -2.69 1.97 -3.07
CA ARG A 56 -3.94 1.25 -2.82
C ARG A 56 -4.84 2.02 -1.84
N LEU A 57 -4.28 2.44 -0.71
CA LEU A 57 -5.00 3.26 0.28
C LEU A 57 -5.51 4.57 -0.32
N ARG A 58 -4.67 5.32 -1.03
CA ARG A 58 -5.05 6.58 -1.67
C ARG A 58 -6.17 6.39 -2.69
N ARG A 59 -6.10 5.32 -3.50
CA ARG A 59 -7.13 5.02 -4.53
C ARG A 59 -8.45 4.57 -3.94
N ALA A 60 -8.47 4.05 -2.71
CA ALA A 60 -9.69 3.73 -2.00
C ALA A 60 -10.43 4.99 -1.51
N MET A 61 -9.69 6.07 -1.24
CA MET A 61 -10.24 7.35 -0.80
C MET A 61 -11.09 8.05 -1.87
N PRO A 62 -12.11 8.84 -1.45
CA PRO A 62 -12.80 9.77 -2.33
C PRO A 62 -11.82 10.72 -3.04
N GLY A 63 -12.05 10.97 -4.34
CA GLY A 63 -11.16 11.83 -5.14
C GLY A 63 -9.75 11.26 -5.37
N LYS A 64 -9.48 10.02 -4.94
CA LYS A 64 -8.17 9.37 -5.03
C LYS A 64 -7.06 10.21 -4.38
N ARG A 65 -7.35 10.79 -3.22
CA ARG A 65 -6.45 11.63 -2.42
C ARG A 65 -6.71 11.41 -0.95
N PHE A 66 -5.71 11.66 -0.12
CA PHE A 66 -5.88 11.65 1.32
C PHE A 66 -6.43 12.99 1.82
N THR A 67 -6.89 13.02 3.07
CA THR A 67 -7.04 14.30 3.78
C THR A 67 -5.67 14.96 3.94
N LEU A 68 -5.63 16.29 4.04
CA LEU A 68 -4.36 17.01 4.17
C LEU A 68 -3.57 16.59 5.41
N THR A 69 -4.25 16.29 6.52
CA THR A 69 -3.61 15.76 7.74
C THR A 69 -2.87 14.44 7.46
N THR A 70 -3.53 13.49 6.80
CA THR A 70 -2.92 12.19 6.46
C THR A 70 -1.81 12.38 5.42
N ALA A 71 -2.05 13.16 4.37
CA ALA A 71 -1.06 13.43 3.32
C ALA A 71 0.22 14.06 3.88
N LEU A 72 0.12 15.11 4.71
CA LEU A 72 1.28 15.78 5.29
C LEU A 72 2.03 14.90 6.29
N LYS A 73 1.33 14.09 7.10
CA LYS A 73 1.99 13.09 7.97
C LYS A 73 2.77 12.04 7.18
N ILE A 74 2.23 11.58 6.04
CA ILE A 74 2.94 10.68 5.12
C ILE A 74 4.17 11.40 4.53
N CYS A 75 4.02 12.64 4.07
CA CYS A 75 5.11 13.44 3.51
C CYS A 75 6.27 13.56 4.51
N GLN A 76 5.97 13.88 5.78
CA GLN A 76 6.96 13.98 6.84
C GLN A 76 7.70 12.65 7.08
N GLN A 77 6.98 11.53 7.09
CA GLN A 77 7.61 10.21 7.30
C GLN A 77 8.46 9.78 6.10
N THR A 78 7.94 9.92 4.89
CA THR A 78 8.63 9.51 3.65
C THR A 78 9.89 10.35 3.41
N LEU A 79 9.86 11.66 3.69
CA LEU A 79 11.04 12.52 3.67
C LEU A 79 12.15 11.99 4.58
N LYS A 80 11.81 11.57 5.81
CA LYS A 80 12.79 10.96 6.75
C LYS A 80 13.37 9.64 6.24
N ARG A 81 12.60 8.83 5.48
CA ARG A 81 13.13 7.60 4.87
C ARG A 81 14.10 7.91 3.74
N ILE A 82 13.76 8.89 2.91
CA ILE A 82 14.63 9.36 1.83
C ILE A 82 15.94 9.91 2.41
N GLU A 83 15.87 10.77 3.42
CA GLU A 83 17.06 11.29 4.11
C GLU A 83 17.91 10.16 4.68
N ALA A 84 17.32 9.21 5.41
CA ALA A 84 18.05 8.07 5.98
C ALA A 84 18.77 7.22 4.91
N LEU A 85 18.10 6.96 3.78
CA LEU A 85 18.70 6.25 2.64
C LEU A 85 19.86 7.06 2.03
N HIS A 86 19.68 8.37 1.88
CA HIS A 86 20.69 9.27 1.36
C HIS A 86 21.92 9.36 2.28
N GLU A 87 21.75 9.37 3.60
CA GLU A 87 22.87 9.39 4.54
C GLU A 87 23.71 8.10 4.48
N LEU A 88 23.10 6.97 4.14
CA LEU A 88 23.83 5.72 3.84
C LEU A 88 24.52 5.69 2.47
N GLY A 89 24.43 6.77 1.69
CA GLY A 89 25.12 6.91 0.39
C GLY A 89 24.35 6.33 -0.79
N TRP A 90 23.04 6.09 -0.65
CA TRP A 90 22.18 5.55 -1.70
C TRP A 90 21.18 6.58 -2.22
N LEU A 91 20.87 6.50 -3.50
CA LEU A 91 19.67 7.07 -4.13
C LEU A 91 18.66 5.95 -4.30
N CYS A 92 17.37 6.26 -4.21
CA CYS A 92 16.28 5.32 -4.49
C CYS A 92 16.04 5.17 -5.99
N ARG A 93 15.86 6.31 -6.68
CA ARG A 93 15.54 6.44 -8.13
C ARG A 93 14.19 5.86 -8.56
N ASP A 94 13.32 5.50 -7.63
CA ASP A 94 11.94 5.06 -7.91
C ASP A 94 10.99 5.45 -6.76
N ILE A 95 11.03 6.71 -6.33
CA ILE A 95 10.14 7.25 -5.29
C ILE A 95 8.72 7.37 -5.84
N LYS A 96 7.78 6.62 -5.25
CA LYS A 96 6.36 6.59 -5.62
C LYS A 96 5.53 5.93 -4.52
N ALA A 97 4.22 6.22 -4.48
CA ALA A 97 3.32 5.69 -3.47
C ALA A 97 3.31 4.14 -3.37
N PRO A 98 3.38 3.35 -4.47
CA PRO A 98 3.49 1.89 -4.39
C PRO A 98 4.73 1.35 -3.65
N ASN A 99 5.81 2.14 -3.56
CA ASN A 99 7.05 1.74 -2.86
C ASN A 99 7.04 2.17 -1.38
N PHE A 100 5.89 2.64 -0.87
CA PHE A 100 5.69 2.91 0.54
C PHE A 100 4.45 2.17 1.04
N ALA A 101 4.55 1.55 2.21
CA ALA A 101 3.45 0.81 2.81
C ALA A 101 3.29 1.11 4.29
N ILE A 102 2.09 0.91 4.82
CA ILE A 102 1.82 1.08 6.25
C ILE A 102 2.28 -0.16 7.04
N GLY A 103 2.48 -0.03 8.35
CA GLY A 103 2.66 -1.20 9.22
C GLY A 103 1.37 -1.99 9.41
N LEU A 104 1.49 -3.12 10.11
CA LEU A 104 0.35 -3.95 10.53
C LEU A 104 -0.03 -3.64 11.97
N GLY A 105 -1.31 -3.87 12.32
CA GLY A 105 -1.81 -3.75 13.68
C GLY A 105 -1.57 -2.35 14.27
N ASP A 106 -0.94 -2.32 15.44
CA ASP A 106 -0.56 -1.10 16.18
C ASP A 106 0.46 -0.21 15.44
N LYS A 107 1.11 -0.74 14.39
CA LYS A 107 2.08 -0.01 13.55
C LYS A 107 1.47 0.56 12.27
N ASP A 108 0.15 0.52 12.10
CA ASP A 108 -0.52 1.01 10.90
C ASP A 108 -0.43 2.53 10.66
N GLY A 109 0.08 3.29 11.64
CA GLY A 109 0.47 4.70 11.51
C GLY A 109 1.92 4.93 11.04
N VAL A 110 2.73 3.87 10.92
CA VAL A 110 4.14 3.94 10.48
C VAL A 110 4.24 3.62 9.00
N VAL A 111 4.91 4.50 8.25
CA VAL A 111 5.20 4.30 6.82
C VAL A 111 6.59 3.70 6.62
N TYR A 112 6.61 2.58 5.89
CA TYR A 112 7.77 1.81 5.51
C TYR A 112 8.16 2.09 4.06
N MET A 113 9.44 2.29 3.79
CA MET A 113 9.99 2.37 2.43
C MET A 113 10.38 0.99 1.94
N LEU A 114 9.97 0.66 0.72
CA LEU A 114 10.13 -0.63 0.07
C LEU A 114 10.85 -0.48 -1.27
N ASP A 115 11.24 -1.62 -1.84
CA ASP A 115 11.81 -1.79 -3.18
C ASP A 115 13.00 -0.88 -3.53
N PHE A 116 14.20 -1.42 -3.38
CA PHE A 116 15.46 -0.77 -3.71
C PHE A 116 16.02 -1.30 -5.04
N GLY A 117 15.18 -1.91 -5.89
CA GLY A 117 15.62 -2.49 -7.15
C GLY A 117 16.15 -1.49 -8.19
N PHE A 118 15.95 -0.20 -7.96
CA PHE A 118 16.55 0.89 -8.74
C PHE A 118 17.65 1.63 -7.98
N ALA A 119 17.93 1.28 -6.73
CA ALA A 119 18.85 2.04 -5.90
C ALA A 119 20.26 2.10 -6.50
N ARG A 120 20.97 3.18 -6.20
CA ARG A 120 22.33 3.39 -6.72
C ARG A 120 23.16 4.15 -5.71
N ARG A 121 24.41 3.71 -5.51
CA ARG A 121 25.38 4.49 -4.72
C ARG A 121 25.68 5.79 -5.44
N TYR A 122 25.63 6.90 -4.70
CA TYR A 122 26.07 8.22 -5.19
C TYR A 122 27.35 8.69 -4.50
N ARG A 123 27.80 7.98 -3.46
CA ARG A 123 29.07 8.22 -2.76
C ARG A 123 30.02 7.05 -2.92
N ASP A 124 31.32 7.35 -2.94
CA ASP A 124 32.37 6.35 -2.79
C ASP A 124 32.52 5.90 -1.32
N LYS A 125 33.49 5.00 -1.06
CA LYS A 125 33.79 4.50 0.29
C LYS A 125 34.37 5.56 1.24
N HIS A 126 34.79 6.71 0.71
CA HIS A 126 35.34 7.84 1.45
C HIS A 126 34.29 8.93 1.68
N GLY A 127 33.06 8.75 1.19
CA GLY A 127 31.97 9.72 1.32
C GLY A 127 31.95 10.78 0.21
N ASN A 128 32.87 10.73 -0.76
CA ASN A 128 32.91 11.70 -1.86
C ASN A 128 31.79 11.40 -2.86
N HIS A 129 31.21 12.45 -3.43
CA HIS A 129 30.22 12.30 -4.49
C HIS A 129 30.86 11.68 -5.73
N LEU A 130 30.22 10.66 -6.29
CA LEU A 130 30.65 10.08 -7.57
C LEU A 130 30.42 11.11 -8.70
N PRO A 131 31.31 11.20 -9.69
CA PRO A 131 31.12 12.09 -10.83
C PRO A 131 29.89 11.65 -11.65
N PRO A 132 29.16 12.60 -12.26
CA PRO A 132 28.01 12.27 -13.10
C PRO A 132 28.47 11.50 -14.34
N ARG A 133 27.72 10.46 -14.71
CA ARG A 133 27.89 9.81 -16.02
C ARG A 133 27.42 10.73 -17.13
N THR A 134 28.04 10.59 -18.30
CA THR A 134 27.67 11.33 -19.52
C THR A 134 26.30 10.95 -20.06
N ASP A 135 25.87 9.70 -19.85
CA ASP A 135 24.55 9.20 -20.24
C ASP A 135 24.01 8.26 -19.16
N ALA A 136 22.84 8.59 -18.62
CA ALA A 136 22.13 7.79 -17.66
C ALA A 136 20.72 7.49 -18.20
N PRO A 137 20.29 6.21 -18.23
CA PRO A 137 18.98 5.88 -18.77
C PRO A 137 17.85 6.42 -17.89
N LEU A 138 16.72 6.77 -18.52
CA LEU A 138 15.44 6.97 -17.85
C LEU A 138 15.04 5.66 -17.16
N LEU A 139 14.98 5.70 -15.83
CA LEU A 139 14.70 4.56 -14.98
C LEU A 139 13.62 4.91 -13.95
N GLY A 140 13.08 3.89 -13.31
CA GLY A 140 11.99 4.02 -12.35
C GLY A 140 10.65 4.25 -13.06
N THR A 141 9.71 4.82 -12.31
CA THR A 141 8.35 5.08 -12.79
C THR A 141 8.27 6.45 -13.43
N ILE A 142 8.14 6.47 -14.76
CA ILE A 142 8.23 7.68 -15.61
C ILE A 142 7.29 8.81 -15.15
N HIS A 143 6.10 8.48 -14.64
CA HIS A 143 5.16 9.47 -14.08
C HIS A 143 5.79 10.30 -12.95
N TYR A 144 6.65 9.71 -12.11
CA TYR A 144 7.32 10.40 -10.99
C TYR A 144 8.78 10.76 -11.29
N ALA A 145 9.38 10.24 -12.37
CA ALA A 145 10.79 10.50 -12.71
C ALA A 145 11.13 12.00 -12.79
N SER A 146 12.28 12.40 -12.28
CA SER A 146 12.75 13.79 -12.32
C SER A 146 13.00 14.30 -13.74
N LEU A 147 13.05 15.62 -13.91
CA LEU A 147 13.44 16.23 -15.18
C LEU A 147 14.82 15.74 -15.64
N ALA A 148 15.78 15.60 -14.72
CA ALA A 148 17.11 15.09 -15.04
C ALA A 148 17.04 13.67 -15.62
N SER A 149 16.20 12.79 -15.05
CA SER A 149 16.01 11.43 -15.56
C SER A 149 15.38 11.41 -16.96
N HIS A 150 14.40 12.29 -17.22
CA HIS A 150 13.80 12.46 -18.55
C HIS A 150 14.81 12.98 -19.59
N MET A 151 15.82 13.73 -19.15
CA MET A 151 16.90 14.28 -19.98
C MET A 151 18.14 13.38 -20.04
N ASN A 152 18.04 12.13 -19.58
CA ASN A 152 19.15 11.18 -19.53
C ASN A 152 20.38 11.63 -18.72
N GLN A 153 20.17 12.50 -17.73
CA GLN A 153 21.22 13.00 -16.85
C GLN A 153 21.37 12.09 -15.62
N GLU A 154 22.60 12.02 -15.08
CA GLU A 154 22.83 11.27 -13.85
C GLU A 154 22.03 11.88 -12.69
N GLN A 155 21.24 11.04 -12.04
CA GLN A 155 20.43 11.44 -10.90
C GLN A 155 21.28 11.64 -9.65
N CYS A 156 20.85 12.55 -8.79
CA CYS A 156 21.39 12.84 -7.47
C CYS A 156 20.25 12.94 -6.45
N ARG A 157 20.57 13.38 -5.23
CA ARG A 157 19.59 13.45 -4.13
C ARG A 157 18.40 14.35 -4.41
N ARG A 158 18.58 15.42 -5.20
CA ARG A 158 17.49 16.32 -5.58
C ARG A 158 16.43 15.62 -6.43
N ASP A 159 16.83 14.63 -7.21
CA ASP A 159 15.95 13.93 -8.14
C ASP A 159 14.97 13.01 -7.41
N ASP A 160 15.43 12.35 -6.33
CA ASP A 160 14.53 11.62 -5.42
C ASP A 160 13.55 12.56 -4.71
N LEU A 161 13.98 13.79 -4.38
CA LEU A 161 13.11 14.82 -3.79
C LEU A 161 12.11 15.40 -4.80
N GLU A 162 12.49 15.55 -6.07
CA GLU A 162 11.57 15.95 -7.15
C GLU A 162 10.48 14.89 -7.34
N SER A 163 10.85 13.61 -7.39
CA SER A 163 9.91 12.50 -7.42
C SER A 163 9.00 12.46 -6.19
N TRP A 164 9.57 12.71 -5.00
CA TRP A 164 8.82 12.82 -3.75
C TRP A 164 7.82 13.98 -3.76
N LEU A 165 8.16 15.13 -4.35
CA LEU A 165 7.24 16.25 -4.49
C LEU A 165 6.04 15.88 -5.38
N TYR A 166 6.27 15.22 -6.53
CA TYR A 166 5.16 14.77 -7.39
C TYR A 166 4.26 13.77 -6.66
N MET A 167 4.84 12.83 -5.90
CA MET A 167 4.08 11.94 -5.04
C MET A 167 3.28 12.74 -3.99
N SER A 168 3.89 13.73 -3.34
CA SER A 168 3.27 14.55 -2.29
C SER A 168 2.06 15.34 -2.82
N VAL A 169 2.19 15.95 -3.99
CA VAL A 169 1.08 16.60 -4.70
C VAL A 169 -0.03 15.60 -4.98
N GLU A 170 0.32 14.40 -5.48
CA GLU A 170 -0.69 13.39 -5.78
C GLU A 170 -1.46 12.92 -4.53
N LEU A 171 -0.77 12.81 -3.39
CA LEU A 171 -1.38 12.46 -2.10
C LEU A 171 -2.35 13.56 -1.61
N CYS A 172 -2.04 14.83 -1.86
CA CYS A 172 -2.83 15.98 -1.40
C CYS A 172 -4.01 16.30 -2.33
N SER A 173 -3.78 16.41 -3.64
CA SER A 173 -4.77 16.91 -4.59
C SER A 173 -5.44 15.83 -5.44
N GLY A 174 -4.89 14.62 -5.47
CA GLY A 174 -5.35 13.53 -6.33
C GLY A 174 -4.47 13.33 -7.56
N PRO A 175 -4.93 12.57 -8.57
CA PRO A 175 -4.09 12.16 -9.70
C PRO A 175 -3.37 13.32 -10.40
N LEU A 176 -2.08 13.15 -10.71
CA LEU A 176 -1.28 14.15 -11.43
C LEU A 176 -1.86 14.46 -12.82
N PRO A 177 -1.60 15.64 -13.41
CA PRO A 177 -2.13 16.02 -14.72
C PRO A 177 -1.79 15.02 -15.84
N TRP A 178 -0.63 14.37 -15.73
CA TRP A 178 -0.13 13.38 -16.68
C TRP A 178 -0.36 11.91 -16.25
N SER A 179 -1.10 11.66 -15.15
CA SER A 179 -1.28 10.32 -14.57
C SER A 179 -1.90 9.29 -15.52
N LYS A 180 -2.73 9.72 -16.47
CA LYS A 180 -3.40 8.86 -17.46
C LYS A 180 -2.59 8.62 -18.73
N LEU A 181 -1.46 9.30 -18.90
CA LEU A 181 -0.62 9.12 -20.09
C LEU A 181 0.11 7.77 -20.01
N ASP A 182 0.18 7.06 -21.15
CA ASP A 182 1.04 5.89 -21.28
C ASP A 182 2.51 6.34 -21.11
N PRO A 183 3.22 5.86 -20.06
CA PRO A 183 4.54 6.35 -19.71
C PRO A 183 5.59 6.01 -20.77
N MET A 184 5.46 4.89 -21.48
CA MET A 184 6.45 4.46 -22.47
C MET A 184 6.29 5.24 -23.77
N LYS A 185 5.05 5.52 -24.17
CA LYS A 185 4.75 6.24 -25.42
C LYS A 185 4.84 7.76 -25.26
N HIS A 186 4.49 8.28 -24.09
CA HIS A 186 4.32 9.72 -23.86
C HIS A 186 5.32 10.30 -22.86
N HIS A 187 6.48 9.67 -22.64
CA HIS A 187 7.48 10.18 -21.68
C HIS A 187 7.90 11.64 -21.98
N LYS A 188 8.01 12.01 -23.27
CA LYS A 188 8.31 13.41 -23.67
C LYS A 188 7.21 14.38 -23.24
N ILE A 189 5.94 14.03 -23.45
CA ILE A 189 4.80 14.86 -23.00
C ILE A 189 4.80 14.98 -21.47
N ILE A 190 5.12 13.90 -20.75
CA ILE A 190 5.27 13.93 -19.28
C ILE A 190 6.41 14.89 -18.88
N CYS A 191 7.54 14.88 -19.60
CA CYS A 191 8.63 15.83 -19.39
C CYS A 191 8.17 17.28 -19.64
N ASP A 192 7.46 17.53 -20.74
CA ASP A 192 6.95 18.86 -21.09
C ASP A 192 6.01 19.42 -20.02
N TRP A 193 5.13 18.58 -19.44
CA TRP A 193 4.31 18.97 -18.29
C TRP A 193 5.16 19.39 -17.09
N LYS A 194 6.22 18.64 -16.80
CA LYS A 194 7.12 18.94 -15.67
C LYS A 194 7.89 20.23 -15.89
N GLN A 195 8.34 20.48 -17.12
CA GLN A 195 8.96 21.76 -17.49
C GLN A 195 7.94 22.89 -17.39
N PHE A 196 6.73 22.70 -17.91
CA PHE A 196 5.66 23.70 -17.88
C PHE A 196 5.37 24.20 -16.47
N ILE A 197 5.38 23.32 -15.45
CA ILE A 197 5.23 23.69 -14.03
C ILE A 197 6.26 24.74 -13.60
N ARG A 198 7.49 24.71 -14.11
CA ARG A 198 8.56 25.64 -13.70
C ARG A 198 8.44 27.01 -14.38
N VAL A 199 7.72 27.09 -15.51
CA VAL A 199 7.68 28.31 -16.33
C VAL A 199 6.32 29.02 -16.23
N HIS A 200 5.21 28.30 -16.39
CA HIS A 200 3.87 28.88 -16.49
C HIS A 200 2.79 28.13 -15.67
N GLY A 201 2.99 26.84 -15.41
CA GLY A 201 2.00 25.96 -14.81
C GLY A 201 2.00 25.91 -13.29
N ARG A 202 2.87 26.68 -12.64
CA ARG A 202 3.19 26.55 -11.21
C ARG A 202 1.95 26.71 -10.31
N GLU A 203 1.23 27.81 -10.48
CA GLU A 203 0.01 28.11 -9.71
C GLU A 203 -1.08 27.05 -9.92
N SER A 204 -1.33 26.66 -11.18
CA SER A 204 -2.33 25.64 -11.52
C SER A 204 -1.99 24.29 -10.89
N PHE A 205 -0.72 23.89 -10.92
CA PHE A 205 -0.27 22.62 -10.40
C PHE A 205 -0.45 22.50 -8.87
N PHE A 206 -0.26 23.59 -8.13
CA PHE A 206 -0.40 23.62 -6.67
C PHE A 206 -1.78 24.11 -6.17
N SER A 207 -2.72 24.43 -7.06
CA SER A 207 -4.03 25.03 -6.72
C SER A 207 -4.84 24.31 -5.63
N ASN A 208 -4.67 22.99 -5.47
CA ASN A 208 -5.36 22.17 -4.47
C ASN A 208 -4.41 21.57 -3.42
N CYS A 209 -3.22 22.15 -3.28
CA CYS A 209 -2.20 21.75 -2.32
C CYS A 209 -1.95 22.87 -1.29
N PRO A 210 -1.36 22.54 -0.13
CA PRO A 210 -0.77 23.57 0.73
C PRO A 210 0.27 24.39 -0.03
N GLU A 211 0.24 25.72 0.12
CA GLU A 211 1.17 26.64 -0.57
C GLU A 211 2.64 26.31 -0.30
N GLU A 212 2.93 25.68 0.84
CA GLU A 212 4.27 25.26 1.22
C GLU A 212 4.88 24.22 0.27
N LEU A 213 4.07 23.44 -0.45
CA LEU A 213 4.59 22.54 -1.50
C LEU A 213 5.21 23.31 -2.66
N ASP A 214 4.72 24.51 -2.95
CA ASP A 214 5.31 25.39 -3.94
C ASP A 214 6.68 25.90 -3.48
N HIS A 215 6.79 26.34 -2.22
CA HIS A 215 8.08 26.72 -1.64
C HIS A 215 9.08 25.57 -1.62
N ILE A 216 8.61 24.34 -1.34
CA ILE A 216 9.45 23.14 -1.40
C ILE A 216 9.99 22.91 -2.82
N LEU A 217 9.20 23.15 -3.87
CA LEU A 217 9.71 23.04 -5.24
C LEU A 217 10.86 24.04 -5.49
N SER A 218 10.74 25.27 -4.99
CA SER A 218 11.83 26.26 -5.08
C SER A 218 13.08 25.81 -4.33
N ILE A 219 12.92 25.18 -3.16
CA ILE A 219 14.04 24.59 -2.43
C ILE A 219 14.69 23.48 -3.28
N ILE A 220 13.90 22.56 -3.85
CA ILE A 220 14.42 21.46 -4.68
C ILE A 220 15.19 21.98 -5.90
N ASP A 221 14.64 22.95 -6.61
CA ASP A 221 15.25 23.53 -7.82
C ASP A 221 16.59 24.25 -7.52
N SER A 222 16.80 24.69 -6.27
CA SER A 222 18.06 25.32 -5.84
C SER A 222 19.20 24.33 -5.51
N ILE A 223 18.92 23.03 -5.45
CA ILE A 223 19.90 22.00 -5.06
C ILE A 223 20.76 21.62 -6.27
N SER A 224 22.08 21.76 -6.12
CA SER A 224 23.07 21.33 -7.11
C SER A 224 23.35 19.82 -7.00
N TYR A 225 24.00 19.26 -8.03
CA TYR A 225 24.29 17.82 -8.12
C TYR A 225 24.98 17.24 -6.86
N THR A 226 25.96 17.96 -6.31
CA THR A 226 26.76 17.50 -5.15
C THR A 226 26.20 17.93 -3.80
N ASP A 227 25.17 18.78 -3.77
CA ASP A 227 24.68 19.39 -2.55
C ASP A 227 23.96 18.37 -1.68
N ARG A 228 24.15 18.47 -0.36
CA ARG A 228 23.28 17.79 0.59
C ARG A 228 21.98 18.60 0.65
N PRO A 229 20.81 18.02 0.31
CA PRO A 229 19.56 18.71 0.51
C PRO A 229 19.38 19.15 1.97
N HIS A 230 18.80 20.31 2.16
CA HIS A 230 18.37 20.80 3.46
C HIS A 230 17.03 20.17 3.84
N TYR A 231 17.03 18.88 4.18
CA TYR A 231 15.81 18.13 4.55
C TYR A 231 15.06 18.80 5.70
N GLU A 232 15.79 19.43 6.61
CA GLU A 232 15.26 20.22 7.72
C GLU A 232 14.39 21.40 7.24
N MET A 233 14.77 22.08 6.15
CA MET A 233 13.97 23.17 5.58
C MET A 233 12.70 22.63 4.92
N ILE A 234 12.78 21.49 4.24
CA ILE A 234 11.62 20.83 3.64
C ILE A 234 10.66 20.36 4.76
N ALA A 235 11.18 19.74 5.81
CA ALA A 235 10.40 19.32 6.97
C ALA A 235 9.74 20.51 7.68
N TYR A 236 10.44 21.65 7.77
CA TYR A 236 9.88 22.89 8.30
C TYR A 236 8.71 23.39 7.45
N GLN A 237 8.80 23.37 6.11
CA GLN A 237 7.68 23.75 5.24
C GLN A 237 6.46 22.84 5.45
N LEU A 238 6.66 21.53 5.62
CA LEU A 238 5.56 20.61 5.95
C LEU A 238 4.93 20.91 7.31
N GLN A 239 5.75 21.26 8.32
CA GLN A 239 5.25 21.63 9.64
C GLN A 239 4.50 22.97 9.59
N LYS A 240 5.03 23.95 8.86
CA LYS A 240 4.38 25.24 8.63
C LYS A 240 3.00 25.07 7.99
N ALA A 241 2.87 24.16 7.02
CA ALA A 241 1.59 23.81 6.42
C ALA A 241 0.59 23.24 7.45
N MET A 242 1.05 22.32 8.31
CA MET A 242 0.23 21.76 9.39
C MET A 242 -0.27 22.85 10.35
N ASP A 243 0.61 23.76 10.76
CA ASP A 243 0.30 24.83 11.71
C ASP A 243 -0.65 25.87 11.09
N ARG A 244 -0.36 26.34 9.86
CA ARG A 244 -1.17 27.33 9.15
C ARG A 244 -2.60 26.84 8.87
N LEU A 245 -2.73 25.56 8.52
CA LEU A 245 -4.02 24.92 8.26
C LEU A 245 -4.70 24.40 9.54
N ASN A 246 -4.10 24.64 10.72
CA ASN A 246 -4.59 24.21 12.04
C ASN A 246 -4.93 22.70 12.08
N LEU A 247 -4.04 21.88 11.52
CA LEU A 247 -4.21 20.43 11.44
C LEU A 247 -3.63 19.77 12.69
N ASP A 248 -4.42 18.92 13.35
CA ASP A 248 -3.97 18.19 14.53
C ASP A 248 -2.96 17.08 14.14
N PRO A 249 -1.69 17.12 14.62
CA PRO A 249 -0.72 16.07 14.33
C PRO A 249 -1.08 14.73 14.99
N LYS A 250 -1.84 14.74 16.08
CA LYS A 250 -2.30 13.54 16.81
C LYS A 250 -3.52 12.89 16.19
N ALA A 251 -4.18 13.57 15.25
CA ALA A 251 -5.30 13.03 14.51
C ALA A 251 -4.96 11.66 13.89
N PRO A 252 -5.86 10.66 14.00
CA PRO A 252 -5.70 9.40 13.30
C PRO A 252 -5.68 9.62 11.78
N MET A 253 -4.88 8.83 11.07
CA MET A 253 -4.83 8.82 9.62
C MET A 253 -6.15 8.30 9.03
N ASP A 254 -6.38 8.53 7.74
CA ASP A 254 -7.67 8.26 7.09
C ASP A 254 -8.13 6.81 7.27
N TRP A 255 -7.22 5.85 7.09
CA TRP A 255 -7.49 4.41 7.27
C TRP A 255 -7.55 3.95 8.73
N GLN A 256 -7.14 4.78 9.68
CA GLN A 256 -7.30 4.54 11.12
C GLN A 256 -8.67 5.05 11.61
N ARG A 257 -9.24 6.03 10.90
CA ARG A 257 -10.58 6.56 11.17
C ARG A 257 -11.66 5.69 10.56
N ASP A 258 -11.46 5.26 9.32
CA ASP A 258 -12.42 4.47 8.56
C ASP A 258 -11.78 3.17 8.09
N TYR A 259 -12.17 2.07 8.76
CA TYR A 259 -11.68 0.73 8.44
C TYR A 259 -12.05 0.29 7.02
N HIS A 260 -13.16 0.80 6.46
CA HIS A 260 -13.58 0.48 5.09
C HIS A 260 -12.56 0.94 4.03
N VAL A 261 -11.71 1.92 4.34
CA VAL A 261 -10.62 2.34 3.46
C VAL A 261 -9.67 1.16 3.21
N LYS A 262 -9.33 0.39 4.26
CA LYS A 262 -8.45 -0.77 4.15
C LYS A 262 -9.13 -1.90 3.38
N GLU A 263 -10.39 -2.21 3.71
CA GLU A 263 -11.17 -3.24 3.00
C GLU A 263 -11.25 -2.93 1.51
N LYS A 264 -11.64 -1.70 1.15
CA LYS A 264 -11.71 -1.27 -0.25
C LYS A 264 -10.34 -1.34 -0.93
N ALA A 265 -9.28 -0.95 -0.23
CA ALA A 265 -7.92 -0.97 -0.77
C ALA A 265 -7.39 -2.37 -1.10
N GLU A 266 -7.90 -3.44 -0.45
CA GLU A 266 -7.59 -4.82 -0.82
C GLU A 266 -8.13 -5.19 -2.21
N PHE A 267 -9.30 -4.65 -2.59
CA PHE A 267 -9.93 -4.88 -3.90
C PHE A 267 -9.44 -3.94 -5.00
N VAL A 268 -8.68 -2.91 -4.63
CA VAL A 268 -8.05 -1.96 -5.56
C VAL A 268 -6.87 -2.68 -6.23
N GLY A 269 -7.16 -3.44 -7.29
CA GLY A 269 -6.14 -4.18 -8.05
C GLY A 269 -5.06 -3.28 -8.68
N ASP A 270 -3.95 -3.88 -9.10
CA ASP A 270 -2.75 -3.18 -9.60
C ASP A 270 -3.02 -2.29 -10.83
N LEU A 271 -4.11 -2.53 -11.57
CA LEU A 271 -4.48 -1.86 -12.83
C LEU A 271 -5.53 -0.74 -12.70
N GLY A 272 -5.72 -0.11 -11.54
CA GLY A 272 -6.38 1.21 -11.56
C GLY A 272 -7.92 1.27 -11.44
N GLN A 273 -8.64 0.14 -11.40
CA GLN A 273 -10.12 0.14 -11.38
C GLN A 273 -10.73 0.33 -9.97
N SER A 274 -10.75 1.57 -9.46
CA SER A 274 -11.39 1.92 -8.16
C SER A 274 -12.90 1.63 -8.13
N ASP A 275 -13.55 1.74 -9.27
CA ASP A 275 -15.02 1.63 -9.37
C ASP A 275 -15.41 0.15 -9.34
N ALA A 276 -14.63 -0.71 -10.00
CA ALA A 276 -14.73 -2.17 -9.88
C ALA A 276 -14.47 -2.65 -8.45
N ALA A 277 -13.48 -2.08 -7.74
CA ALA A 277 -13.20 -2.42 -6.35
C ALA A 277 -14.40 -2.16 -5.42
N SER A 278 -15.15 -1.08 -5.67
CA SER A 278 -16.35 -0.75 -4.89
C SER A 278 -17.48 -1.74 -5.15
N ILE A 279 -17.63 -2.21 -6.39
CA ILE A 279 -18.61 -3.23 -6.78
C ILE A 279 -18.26 -4.59 -6.15
N LEU A 280 -16.99 -5.02 -6.27
CA LEU A 280 -16.50 -6.27 -5.70
C LEU A 280 -16.68 -6.32 -4.18
N MET A 281 -16.42 -5.21 -3.49
CA MET A 281 -16.64 -5.10 -2.04
C MET A 281 -18.13 -5.26 -1.67
N GLN A 282 -19.05 -4.66 -2.45
CA GLN A 282 -20.48 -4.81 -2.22
C GLN A 282 -20.96 -6.24 -2.48
N GLU A 283 -20.41 -6.92 -3.50
CA GLU A 283 -20.71 -8.31 -3.80
C GLU A 283 -20.20 -9.26 -2.72
N ALA A 284 -18.97 -9.07 -2.25
CA ALA A 284 -18.39 -9.85 -1.14
C ALA A 284 -19.23 -9.71 0.14
N LYS A 285 -19.63 -8.48 0.50
CA LYS A 285 -20.49 -8.22 1.66
C LYS A 285 -21.85 -8.92 1.53
N LYS A 286 -22.46 -8.89 0.34
CA LYS A 286 -23.73 -9.61 0.09
C LYS A 286 -23.58 -11.13 0.22
N GLN A 287 -22.44 -11.69 -0.19
CA GLN A 287 -22.16 -13.12 -0.05
C GLN A 287 -21.95 -13.50 1.41
N GLU A 288 -21.24 -12.68 2.19
CA GLU A 288 -21.05 -12.88 3.63
C GLU A 288 -22.39 -12.78 4.39
N ASP A 289 -23.21 -11.77 4.09
CA ASP A 289 -24.57 -11.63 4.64
C ASP A 289 -25.48 -12.79 4.24
N ALA A 290 -25.30 -13.36 3.04
CA ALA A 290 -26.04 -14.54 2.59
C ALA A 290 -25.58 -15.80 3.33
N GLN A 291 -24.27 -15.98 3.53
CA GLN A 291 -23.73 -17.09 4.32
C GLN A 291 -24.16 -17.01 5.78
N HIS A 292 -24.14 -15.83 6.40
CA HIS A 292 -24.60 -15.64 7.77
C HIS A 292 -26.09 -15.99 7.91
N ARG A 293 -26.93 -15.53 6.98
CA ARG A 293 -28.36 -15.89 6.96
C ARG A 293 -28.60 -17.38 6.77
N LEU A 294 -27.78 -18.06 5.95
CA LEU A 294 -27.87 -19.50 5.75
C LEU A 294 -27.48 -20.26 7.03
N LEU A 295 -26.41 -19.83 7.71
CA LEU A 295 -25.99 -20.41 9.00
C LEU A 295 -27.03 -20.20 10.09
N ASP A 296 -27.65 -19.01 10.16
CA ASP A 296 -28.74 -18.72 11.11
C ASP A 296 -29.99 -19.56 10.81
N ALA A 297 -30.33 -19.76 9.53
CA ALA A 297 -31.44 -20.63 9.13
C ALA A 297 -31.19 -22.09 9.50
N MET A 298 -29.97 -22.59 9.29
CA MET A 298 -29.58 -23.95 9.67
C MET A 298 -29.63 -24.16 11.19
N ARG A 299 -29.20 -23.17 11.98
CA ARG A 299 -29.34 -23.20 13.46
C ARG A 299 -30.79 -23.18 13.91
N GLY A 300 -31.63 -22.38 13.25
CA GLY A 300 -33.07 -22.30 13.54
C GLY A 300 -33.85 -23.56 13.15
N ASP A 301 -33.38 -24.33 12.17
CA ASP A 301 -33.95 -25.62 11.80
C ASP A 301 -33.50 -26.74 12.75
N GLU A 302 -32.22 -26.76 13.17
CA GLU A 302 -31.74 -27.67 14.23
C GLU A 302 -32.49 -27.47 15.56
N GLU A 303 -32.75 -26.22 15.97
CA GLU A 303 -33.54 -25.95 17.19
C GLU A 303 -35.02 -26.35 17.06
N ARG A 304 -35.58 -26.35 15.85
CA ARG A 304 -36.95 -26.82 15.58
C ARG A 304 -37.02 -28.35 15.58
N ASP A 305 -36.04 -29.03 14.97
CA ASP A 305 -35.95 -30.49 14.97
C ASP A 305 -35.68 -31.07 16.37
N VAL A 306 -34.92 -30.37 17.22
CA VAL A 306 -34.71 -30.75 18.62
C VAL A 306 -35.99 -30.58 19.47
N LYS A 307 -36.87 -29.63 19.11
CA LYS A 307 -38.15 -29.43 19.80
C LYS A 307 -39.22 -30.44 19.35
N THR A 308 -39.28 -30.80 18.06
CA THR A 308 -40.20 -31.82 17.55
C THR A 308 -39.79 -33.24 17.97
N ALA A 309 -38.50 -33.50 18.20
CA ALA A 309 -38.01 -34.79 18.72
C ALA A 309 -38.29 -35.02 20.22
N ARG A 310 -38.80 -34.02 20.96
CA ARG A 310 -39.08 -34.11 22.41
C ARG A 310 -40.54 -34.41 22.78
N GLU A 311 -41.45 -34.50 21.81
CA GLU A 311 -42.82 -34.96 22.08
C GLU A 311 -43.00 -36.42 21.63
N PRO A 312 -43.16 -37.38 22.56
CA PRO A 312 -43.53 -38.74 22.19
C PRO A 312 -44.99 -38.76 21.71
N PRO A 313 -45.36 -39.62 20.75
CA PRO A 313 -46.74 -39.72 20.30
C PRO A 313 -47.63 -40.19 21.46
N SER A 314 -48.73 -39.46 21.69
CA SER A 314 -49.76 -39.82 22.67
C SER A 314 -50.43 -41.16 22.31
N PRO A 315 -50.62 -42.09 23.24
CA PRO A 315 -51.27 -43.36 22.95
C PRO A 315 -52.79 -43.15 22.75
N GLU A 316 -53.27 -43.45 21.54
CA GLU A 316 -54.70 -43.50 21.25
C GLU A 316 -55.39 -44.57 22.10
N ARG A 317 -56.44 -44.16 22.83
CA ARG A 317 -57.34 -45.05 23.56
C ARG A 317 -58.25 -45.77 22.57
N ASN A 318 -57.96 -47.04 22.28
CA ASN A 318 -58.95 -47.93 21.68
C ASN A 318 -59.81 -48.59 22.77
N SER A 319 -61.08 -48.21 22.81
CA SER A 319 -62.13 -48.87 23.60
C SER A 319 -62.57 -50.16 22.92
N PHE A 320 -62.37 -51.30 23.59
CA PHE A 320 -62.96 -52.58 23.22
C PHE A 320 -64.44 -52.64 23.65
N VAL A 321 -65.34 -52.93 22.69
CA VAL A 321 -66.66 -53.52 22.95
C VAL A 321 -66.51 -55.06 22.87
N ARG A 322 -67.22 -55.72 23.78
CA ARG A 322 -67.17 -57.13 24.16
C ARG A 322 -68.12 -58.00 23.31
N MET A 323 -67.69 -59.20 22.89
CA MET A 323 -68.48 -60.45 22.82
C MET A 323 -67.51 -61.60 22.47
N MET A 324 -67.29 -62.58 23.37
CA MET A 324 -67.87 -63.95 23.34
C MET A 324 -67.39 -64.76 22.12
N THR A 325 -66.79 -65.95 22.17
CA THR A 325 -66.88 -67.13 23.06
C THR A 325 -65.73 -68.12 22.77
N SER A 326 -65.41 -68.97 23.76
CA SER A 326 -64.86 -70.36 23.72
C SER A 326 -63.54 -70.60 22.96
N SER A 327 -62.63 -71.49 23.32
CA SER A 327 -62.53 -72.60 24.28
C SER A 327 -61.07 -73.09 24.19
N ASP A 328 -60.57 -73.67 25.28
CA ASP A 328 -59.54 -74.73 25.37
C ASP A 328 -58.44 -74.80 24.30
N ASP A 329 -57.17 -74.69 24.70
CA ASP A 329 -56.46 -75.90 25.09
C ASP A 329 -55.03 -75.65 25.62
N THR A 330 -54.67 -76.53 26.52
CA THR A 330 -53.39 -76.71 27.23
C THR A 330 -52.14 -76.87 26.35
N LYS A 331 -50.99 -76.35 26.81
CA LYS A 331 -49.74 -77.11 27.13
C LYS A 331 -48.52 -76.20 27.40
N THR A 332 -48.03 -76.26 28.64
CA THR A 332 -46.64 -76.54 29.12
C THR A 332 -45.58 -76.73 28.00
N ILE A 333 -44.31 -76.29 28.07
CA ILE A 333 -43.25 -76.62 29.06
C ILE A 333 -42.07 -75.61 28.95
N GLU A 334 -41.47 -75.33 30.12
CA GLU A 334 -40.08 -74.96 30.49
C GLU A 334 -38.96 -75.43 29.51
N TYR A 335 -37.77 -74.82 29.38
CA TYR A 335 -36.80 -74.29 30.35
C TYR A 335 -36.02 -73.10 29.75
#